data_AF-A0A0R0EHY0-F1
#
_entry.id   AF-A0A0R0EHY0-F1
#
_cell.length_a   1.000
_cell.length_b   1.000
_cell.length_c   1.000
_cell.angle_alpha   90.00
_cell.angle_beta   90.00
_cell.angle_gamma   90.00
#
_symmetry.space_group_name_H-M   'P 1'
#
loop_
_entity.id
_entity.type
_entity.pdbx_description
1 polymer ?
#
loop_
_entity_poly.entity_id
_entity_poly.type
_entity_poly.pdbx_seq_one_letter_code
_entity_poly.pdbx_strand_id
1 'polypeptide(L)'
;MQDYLKERLLVHNNGLVSGGEFFHIRCCAQILNLIVQEGLKVVGPVVNKIRENIKCFKGLEGRMKDFKAFVAKVGGINTKIGLRLDVITGWNSTFLMVESALEYRRVFCSLAIEDRSYSSCPTYEE
;
A
#
# COMPACT_ATOMS: atom_id res chain seq x y z
N MET A 1 -8.31 -13.33 26.88
CA MET A 1 -7.02 -12.74 27.33
C MET A 1 -7.22 -11.37 27.97
N GLN A 2 -7.87 -10.42 27.29
CA GLN A 2 -8.20 -9.11 27.86
C GLN A 2 -8.99 -9.23 29.16
N ASP A 3 -10.07 -10.02 29.19
CA ASP A 3 -10.91 -10.15 30.39
C ASP A 3 -10.15 -10.75 31.57
N TYR A 4 -9.33 -11.77 31.31
CA TYR A 4 -8.44 -12.35 32.32
C TYR A 4 -7.47 -11.32 32.91
N LEU A 5 -6.82 -10.52 32.05
CA LEU A 5 -5.91 -9.46 32.51
C LEU A 5 -6.66 -8.34 33.23
N LYS A 6 -7.85 -7.97 32.75
CA LYS A 6 -8.73 -6.98 33.39
C LYS A 6 -9.09 -7.42 34.80
N GLU A 7 -9.58 -8.65 34.95
CA GLU A 7 -9.95 -9.23 36.24
C GLU A 7 -8.75 -9.23 37.20
N ARG A 8 -7.58 -9.70 36.76
CA ARG A 8 -6.38 -9.71 37.60
C ARG A 8 -5.94 -8.32 38.04
N LEU A 9 -6.01 -7.32 37.16
CA LEU A 9 -5.64 -5.94 37.48
C LEU A 9 -6.63 -5.25 38.43
N LEU A 10 -7.92 -5.58 38.33
CA LEU A 10 -8.94 -5.09 39.25
C LEU A 10 -8.75 -5.69 40.65
N VAL A 11 -8.54 -7.01 40.74
CA VAL A 11 -8.40 -7.71 42.01
C VAL A 11 -7.12 -7.33 42.75
N HIS A 12 -6.00 -7.12 42.05
CA HIS A 12 -4.73 -6.87 42.72
C HIS A 12 -4.58 -5.44 43.27
N ASN A 13 -4.93 -4.43 42.47
CA ASN A 13 -4.59 -3.03 42.80
C ASN A 13 -5.76 -2.05 42.62
N ASN A 14 -6.93 -2.51 42.16
CA ASN A 14 -8.02 -1.66 41.68
C ASN A 14 -7.53 -0.54 40.73
N GLY A 15 -6.44 -0.79 40.01
CA GLY A 15 -5.65 0.23 39.31
C GLY A 15 -6.21 0.64 37.95
N LEU A 16 -7.37 0.10 37.57
CA LEU A 16 -8.01 0.43 36.31
C LEU A 16 -9.06 1.52 36.53
N VAL A 17 -8.92 2.61 35.76
CA VAL A 17 -9.88 3.71 35.73
C VAL A 17 -11.28 3.18 35.39
N SER A 18 -12.31 3.70 36.08
CA SER A 18 -13.72 3.31 35.90
C SER A 18 -13.96 1.80 35.98
N GLY A 19 -13.28 1.09 36.89
CA GLY A 19 -13.42 -0.36 37.01
C GLY A 19 -12.98 -1.12 35.75
N GLY A 20 -12.12 -0.52 34.93
CA GLY A 20 -11.64 -1.08 33.68
C GLY A 20 -12.70 -1.10 32.56
N GLU A 21 -13.77 -0.31 32.65
CA GLU A 21 -14.75 -0.14 31.56
C GLU A 21 -14.09 0.08 30.20
N PHE A 22 -13.04 0.90 30.17
CA PHE A 22 -12.28 1.23 28.95
C PHE A 22 -11.01 0.38 28.75
N PHE A 23 -10.82 -0.68 29.54
CA PHE A 23 -9.63 -1.52 29.42
C PHE A 23 -9.69 -2.33 28.13
N HIS A 24 -8.83 -1.98 27.18
CA HIS A 24 -8.74 -2.65 25.90
C HIS A 24 -7.29 -3.01 25.56
N ILE A 25 -7.06 -4.28 25.25
CA ILE A 25 -5.77 -4.77 24.74
C ILE A 25 -5.92 -4.97 23.25
N ARG A 26 -5.22 -4.13 22.47
CA ARG A 26 -5.09 -4.33 21.03
C ARG A 26 -4.08 -5.42 20.75
N CYS A 27 -4.33 -6.25 19.74
CA CYS A 27 -3.30 -7.18 19.29
C CYS A 27 -2.16 -6.42 18.58
N CYS A 28 -0.96 -6.99 18.55
CA CYS A 28 0.18 -6.37 17.88
C CYS A 28 -0.12 -6.05 16.40
N ALA A 29 -0.89 -6.89 15.72
CA ALA A 29 -1.31 -6.64 14.33
C ALA A 29 -2.20 -5.39 14.21
N GLN A 30 -3.08 -5.11 15.18
CA GLN A 30 -3.89 -3.88 15.22
C GLN A 30 -3.01 -2.66 15.49
N ILE A 31 -2.04 -2.77 16.39
CA ILE A 31 -1.10 -1.68 16.69
C ILE A 31 -0.27 -1.36 15.44
N LEU A 32 0.29 -2.38 14.77
CA LEU A 32 1.02 -2.23 13.53
C LEU A 32 0.16 -1.60 12.43
N ASN A 33 -1.08 -2.05 12.27
CA ASN A 33 -2.01 -1.48 11.29
C ASN A 33 -2.23 0.02 11.52
N LEU A 34 -2.41 0.46 12.78
CA LEU A 34 -2.56 1.88 13.09
C LEU A 34 -1.30 2.67 12.74
N ILE A 35 -0.11 2.18 13.10
CA ILE A 35 1.16 2.85 12.80
C ILE A 35 1.35 2.98 11.28
N VAL A 36 1.12 1.90 10.53
CA VAL A 36 1.26 1.90 9.07
C VAL A 36 0.25 2.84 8.42
N GLN A 37 -1.00 2.86 8.89
CA GLN A 37 -2.01 3.79 8.36
C GLN A 37 -1.64 5.25 8.59
N GLU A 38 -1.11 5.62 9.76
CA GLU A 38 -0.61 6.98 9.99
C GLU A 38 0.59 7.31 9.08
N GLY A 39 1.52 6.36 8.89
CA GLY A 39 2.63 6.52 7.94
C GLY A 39 2.15 6.72 6.50
N LEU A 40 1.14 5.95 6.07
CA LEU A 40 0.56 6.05 4.73
C LEU A 40 -0.12 7.40 4.48
N LYS A 41 -0.58 8.12 5.52
CA LYS A 41 -1.10 9.49 5.34
C LYS A 41 -0.01 10.47 4.93
N VAL A 42 1.21 10.31 5.45
CA VAL A 42 2.35 11.18 5.12
C VAL A 42 2.75 11.02 3.65
N VAL A 43 2.77 9.78 3.16
CA VAL A 43 3.13 9.46 1.75
C VAL A 43 1.90 9.34 0.84
N GLY A 44 0.72 9.73 1.33
CA GLY A 44 -0.57 9.57 0.66
C GLY A 44 -0.59 10.12 -0.77
N PRO A 45 -0.05 11.33 -1.05
CA PRO A 45 -0.01 11.88 -2.40
C PRO A 45 0.74 10.98 -3.40
N VAL A 46 1.91 10.47 -3.01
CA VAL A 46 2.73 9.60 -3.87
C VAL A 46 2.05 8.25 -4.09
N VAL A 47 1.53 7.64 -3.03
CA VAL A 47 0.77 6.39 -3.12
C VAL A 47 -0.46 6.55 -4.02
N ASN A 48 -1.17 7.67 -3.92
CA ASN A 48 -2.31 7.98 -4.79
C ASN A 48 -1.89 8.10 -6.25
N LYS A 49 -0.77 8.77 -6.54
CA LYS A 49 -0.25 8.91 -7.91
C LYS A 49 0.11 7.55 -8.52
N ILE A 50 0.80 6.69 -7.78
CA ILE A 50 1.10 5.31 -8.20
C ILE A 50 -0.20 4.55 -8.49
N ARG A 51 -1.20 4.66 -7.60
CA ARG A 51 -2.49 4.00 -7.77
C ARG A 51 -3.21 4.44 -9.04
N GLU A 52 -3.29 5.74 -9.31
CA GLU A 52 -3.96 6.26 -10.50
C GLU A 52 -3.24 5.84 -11.78
N ASN A 53 -1.90 5.78 -11.76
CA ASN A 53 -1.12 5.24 -12.87
C ASN A 53 -1.45 3.78 -13.16
N ILE A 54 -1.55 2.96 -12.13
CA ILE A 54 -1.87 1.54 -12.30
C ILE A 54 -3.32 1.36 -12.77
N LYS A 55 -4.27 2.15 -12.24
CA LYS A 55 -5.65 2.17 -12.73
C LYS A 55 -5.73 2.53 -14.21
N CYS A 56 -4.95 3.51 -14.65
CA CYS A 56 -4.89 3.96 -16.04
C CYS A 56 -4.54 2.81 -17.01
N PHE A 57 -3.57 1.96 -16.66
CA PHE A 57 -3.22 0.78 -17.46
C PHE A 57 -4.23 -0.36 -17.34
N LYS A 58 -4.74 -0.62 -16.14
CA LYS A 58 -5.69 -1.71 -15.90
C LYS A 58 -7.09 -1.45 -16.43
N GLY A 59 -7.49 -0.19 -16.58
CA GLY A 59 -8.83 0.19 -17.01
C GLY A 59 -9.10 -0.03 -18.51
N LEU A 60 -8.07 -0.15 -19.34
CA LEU A 60 -8.20 -0.30 -20.80
C LEU A 60 -7.29 -1.41 -21.31
N GLU A 61 -7.85 -2.40 -22.00
CA GLU A 61 -7.07 -3.51 -22.58
C GLU A 61 -5.96 -3.04 -23.52
N GLY A 62 -6.22 -2.00 -24.32
CA GLY A 62 -5.21 -1.42 -25.22
C GLY A 62 -3.97 -0.94 -24.47
N ARG A 63 -4.16 -0.17 -23.40
CA ARG A 63 -3.06 0.34 -22.57
C ARG A 63 -2.29 -0.78 -21.88
N MET A 64 -2.97 -1.86 -21.47
CA MET A 64 -2.29 -3.02 -20.88
C MET A 64 -1.46 -3.79 -21.93
N LYS A 65 -1.90 -3.85 -23.18
CA LYS A 65 -1.11 -4.41 -24.28
C LYS A 65 0.14 -3.57 -24.54
N ASP A 66 -0.01 -2.24 -24.62
CA ASP A 66 1.11 -1.32 -24.78
C ASP A 66 2.09 -1.45 -23.61
N PHE A 67 1.59 -1.48 -22.37
CA PHE A 67 2.41 -1.70 -21.19
C PHE A 67 3.22 -2.99 -21.27
N LYS A 68 2.61 -4.11 -21.68
CA LYS A 68 3.32 -5.39 -21.87
C LYS A 68 4.37 -5.31 -22.98
N ALA A 69 4.12 -4.57 -24.05
CA ALA A 69 5.11 -4.33 -25.10
C ALA A 69 6.32 -3.55 -24.55
N PHE A 70 6.09 -2.53 -23.73
CA PHE A 70 7.16 -1.81 -23.04
C PHE A 70 7.91 -2.70 -22.03
N VAL A 71 7.23 -3.56 -21.29
CA VAL A 71 7.88 -4.55 -20.40
C VAL A 71 8.85 -5.43 -21.19
N ALA A 72 8.43 -5.93 -22.36
CA ALA A 72 9.28 -6.74 -23.22
C ALA A 72 10.47 -5.94 -23.79
N LYS A 73 10.25 -4.68 -24.17
CA LYS A 73 11.28 -3.77 -24.70
C LYS A 73 12.34 -3.40 -23.65
N VAL A 74 11.93 -3.08 -22.42
CA VAL A 74 12.84 -2.68 -21.34
C VAL A 74 13.68 -3.87 -20.86
N GLY A 75 13.06 -5.05 -20.75
CA GLY A 75 13.73 -6.28 -20.34
C GLY A 75 14.20 -6.28 -18.87
N GLY A 76 14.55 -7.46 -18.36
CA GLY A 76 15.10 -7.64 -17.01
C GLY A 76 14.10 -7.37 -15.86
N ILE A 77 12.80 -7.54 -16.11
CA ILE A 77 11.74 -7.31 -15.14
C ILE A 77 11.17 -8.65 -14.68
N ASN A 78 10.98 -8.84 -13.38
CA ASN A 78 10.32 -10.01 -12.83
C ASN A 78 8.81 -9.94 -13.06
N THR A 79 8.36 -10.45 -14.21
CA THR A 79 6.95 -10.44 -14.58
C THR A 79 6.05 -11.33 -13.72
N LYS A 80 6.62 -12.19 -12.84
CA LYS A 80 5.84 -13.05 -11.94
C LYS A 80 5.07 -12.25 -10.89
N ILE A 81 5.57 -11.08 -10.47
CA ILE A 81 4.87 -10.27 -9.46
C ILE A 81 3.53 -9.73 -10.01
N GLY A 82 3.52 -9.40 -11.31
CA GLY A 82 2.42 -8.75 -12.01
C GLY A 82 2.17 -7.33 -11.51
N LEU A 83 1.57 -6.46 -12.34
CA LEU A 83 1.20 -5.12 -11.89
C LEU A 83 -0.02 -5.20 -10.97
N ARG A 84 0.07 -4.73 -9.72
CA ARG A 84 -0.96 -4.90 -8.69
C ARG A 84 -1.66 -3.59 -8.39
N LEU A 85 -2.99 -3.63 -8.29
CA LEU A 85 -3.78 -2.49 -7.80
C LEU A 85 -4.18 -2.83 -6.37
N ASP A 86 -4.07 -1.87 -5.46
CA ASP A 86 -4.41 -2.09 -4.06
C ASP A 86 -5.91 -2.03 -3.77
N VAL A 87 -6.27 -2.46 -2.57
CA VAL A 87 -7.54 -2.16 -1.90
C VAL A 87 -7.24 -1.05 -0.91
N ILE A 88 -7.78 0.15 -1.17
CA ILE A 88 -7.43 1.40 -0.47
C ILE A 88 -7.47 1.29 1.06
N THR A 89 -8.33 0.43 1.62
CA THR A 89 -8.49 0.24 3.06
C THR A 89 -7.46 -0.70 3.72
N GLY A 90 -6.65 -1.42 2.93
CA GLY A 90 -5.74 -2.45 3.44
C GLY A 90 -4.27 -2.20 3.11
N TRP A 91 -3.48 -1.86 4.14
CA TRP A 91 -2.05 -1.54 3.98
C TRP A 91 -1.23 -2.66 3.31
N ASN A 92 -1.57 -3.92 3.56
CA ASN A 92 -0.92 -5.06 2.92
C ASN A 92 -1.02 -4.97 1.39
N SER A 93 -2.20 -4.62 0.88
CA SER A 93 -2.43 -4.49 -0.56
C SER A 93 -1.74 -3.26 -1.14
N THR A 94 -1.68 -2.16 -0.38
CA THR A 94 -0.92 -0.96 -0.75
C THR A 94 0.57 -1.27 -0.82
N PHE A 95 1.11 -2.04 0.12
CA PHE A 95 2.49 -2.52 0.08
C PHE A 95 2.76 -3.33 -1.20
N LEU A 96 1.91 -4.29 -1.53
CA LEU A 96 2.06 -5.11 -2.74
C LEU A 96 1.91 -4.29 -4.04
N MET A 97 1.07 -3.26 -4.06
CA MET A 97 0.98 -2.32 -5.18
C MET A 97 2.29 -1.56 -5.36
N VAL A 98 2.82 -0.97 -4.28
CA VAL A 98 4.08 -0.21 -4.30
C VAL A 98 5.26 -1.13 -4.69
N GLU A 99 5.35 -2.32 -4.12
CA GLU A 99 6.36 -3.32 -4.48
C GLU A 99 6.31 -3.66 -5.97
N SER A 100 5.12 -3.91 -6.51
CA SER A 100 4.97 -4.15 -7.95
C SER A 100 5.34 -2.90 -8.77
N ALA A 101 4.96 -1.70 -8.34
CA ALA A 101 5.24 -0.47 -9.06
C ALA A 101 6.76 -0.21 -9.15
N LEU A 102 7.49 -0.52 -8.09
CA LEU A 102 8.95 -0.42 -8.04
C LEU A 102 9.62 -1.40 -9.01
N GLU A 103 9.14 -2.65 -9.09
CA GLU A 103 9.62 -3.63 -10.06
C GLU A 103 9.43 -3.15 -11.51
N TYR A 104 8.30 -2.48 -11.79
CA TYR A 104 8.00 -1.90 -13.11
C TYR A 104 8.48 -0.46 -13.30
N ARG A 105 9.27 0.11 -12.37
CA ARG A 105 9.70 1.52 -12.42
C ARG A 105 10.33 1.91 -13.75
N ARG A 106 11.23 1.07 -14.28
CA ARG A 106 11.92 1.33 -15.56
C ARG A 106 10.94 1.38 -16.74
N VAL A 107 9.83 0.65 -16.66
CA VAL A 107 8.75 0.69 -17.68
C VAL A 107 8.01 2.00 -17.61
N PHE A 108 7.63 2.45 -16.41
CA PHE A 108 7.00 3.75 -16.24
C PHE A 108 7.88 4.89 -16.72
N CYS A 109 9.18 4.88 -16.41
CA CYS A 109 10.12 5.87 -16.92
C CYS A 109 10.20 5.85 -18.46
N SER A 110 10.23 4.66 -19.08
CA SER A 110 10.28 4.54 -20.54
C SER A 110 8.99 5.03 -21.20
N LEU A 111 7.84 4.71 -20.61
CA LEU A 111 6.53 5.17 -21.06
C LEU A 111 6.43 6.70 -21.01
N ALA A 112 6.93 7.33 -19.95
CA ALA A 112 6.88 8.79 -19.82
C ALA A 112 7.74 9.54 -20.84
N ILE A 113 8.80 8.91 -21.36
CA ILE A 113 9.64 9.49 -22.40
C ILE A 113 8.98 9.32 -23.78
N GLU A 114 8.37 8.17 -24.03
CA GLU A 114 7.89 7.79 -25.37
C GLU A 114 6.44 8.16 -25.65
N ASP A 115 5.56 8.11 -24.65
CA ASP A 115 4.15 8.41 -24.81
C ASP A 115 3.85 9.87 -24.44
N ARG A 116 3.72 10.72 -25.47
CA ARG A 116 3.34 12.14 -25.30
C ARG A 116 1.95 12.34 -24.69
N SER A 117 1.09 11.32 -24.70
CA SER A 117 -0.24 11.36 -24.08
C SER A 117 -0.22 10.91 -22.60
N TYR A 118 0.90 10.40 -22.12
CA TYR A 118 1.07 9.90 -20.76
C TYR A 118 1.42 11.04 -19.79
N SER A 119 0.39 11.67 -19.22
CA SER A 119 0.55 12.84 -18.32
C SER A 119 0.93 12.50 -16.88
N SER A 120 1.02 11.24 -16.50
CA SER A 120 1.17 10.84 -15.10
C SER A 120 2.35 9.89 -14.89
N CYS A 121 3.58 10.40 -14.89
CA CYS A 121 4.77 9.61 -14.50
C CYS A 121 5.10 9.81 -13.02
N PRO A 122 5.44 8.74 -12.25
CA PRO A 122 6.14 8.92 -10.99
C PRO A 122 7.54 9.47 -11.25
N THR A 123 7.94 10.55 -10.59
CA THR A 123 9.25 11.18 -10.77
C THR A 123 10.35 10.38 -10.09
N TYR A 124 11.62 10.61 -10.41
CA TYR A 124 12.75 9.94 -9.74
C TYR A 124 12.80 10.17 -8.22
N GLU A 125 12.18 11.26 -7.76
CA GLU A 125 12.07 11.67 -6.35
C GLU A 125 10.86 11.06 -5.63
N GLU A 126 9.99 10.32 -6.34
CA GLU A 126 8.86 9.56 -5.80
C GLU A 126 9.18 8.06 -5.75
#